data_AF-A0A832S7A4-F1
#
_entry.id   AF-A0A832S7A4-F1
#
_cell.length_a   1.000
_cell.length_b   1.000
_cell.length_c   1.000
_cell.angle_alpha   90.00
_cell.angle_beta   90.00
_cell.angle_gamma   90.00
#
_symmetry.space_group_name_H-M   'P 1'
#
loop_
_entity.id
_entity.type
_entity.pdbx_description
1 polymer ?
#
loop_
_entity_poly.entity_id
_entity_poly.type
_entity_poly.pdbx_seq_one_letter_code
_entity_poly.pdbx_strand_id
1 'polypeptide(L)'
;MVGEQVAPRAFNLGFYLYNFEDLNSSEKHFSLTIRDIKMINPNTLNCPIFRSKKDAEITKQIYRKVPVFINKNEKNGNPWGCSFLAMFHMTNDSHLFKTKQELEDLGFELDKNQYVKDEKVFLPLYESKMFWHFDHRFGSFEDVNDRGNTHLSTPSIEKYTDFSFVSQPWYWVSKTEVSTRAQHNREWLLAFRDITNPTNERTGIFTLIPYSAVGNNAPIILFEKMSDIFICCLFANLVSIPFDFVVRQKVGWTHMNFYILEQLPLFCPTNYNENLIGFVVPKIIELTYTAWDLKPFAEDVLEEIDPEKWNEWFPKNPLVDGIPQPFKWDEERRLQLRCELDAVYAHLYGISKDDLDYILGTFPIVKRKDEAKYGTYKTRELIMEYYEKCQREGVFRTDSVI
;
A
#
# COMPACT_ATOMS: atom_id res chain seq x y z
N MET A 1 -39.28 -23.80 -22.03
CA MET A 1 -37.93 -23.54 -22.56
C MET A 1 -36.94 -23.80 -21.44
N VAL A 2 -36.18 -24.89 -21.54
CA VAL A 2 -35.27 -25.35 -20.50
C VAL A 2 -33.86 -24.85 -20.82
N GLY A 3 -33.36 -23.95 -19.97
CA GLY A 3 -31.98 -23.88 -19.47
C GLY A 3 -30.77 -23.63 -20.37
N GLU A 4 -30.70 -24.10 -21.62
CA GLU A 4 -29.37 -24.27 -22.29
C GLU A 4 -29.14 -23.44 -23.56
N GLN A 5 -30.10 -22.65 -24.04
CA GLN A 5 -29.96 -21.90 -25.30
C GLN A 5 -29.87 -20.37 -25.15
N VAL A 6 -29.67 -19.83 -23.95
CA VAL A 6 -29.47 -18.38 -23.79
C VAL A 6 -27.97 -18.10 -23.72
N ALA A 7 -27.40 -17.64 -24.84
CA ALA A 7 -26.07 -17.02 -24.90
C ALA A 7 -25.89 -16.00 -23.77
N PRO A 8 -24.68 -15.77 -23.23
CA PRO A 8 -24.52 -15.14 -21.91
C PRO A 8 -25.14 -13.74 -21.92
N ARG A 9 -26.33 -13.62 -21.32
CA ARG A 9 -26.99 -12.34 -21.09
C ARG A 9 -26.09 -11.55 -20.14
N ALA A 10 -25.79 -10.31 -20.50
CA ALA A 10 -25.28 -9.37 -19.52
C ALA A 10 -26.32 -9.28 -18.38
N PHE A 11 -25.88 -9.44 -17.14
CA PHE A 11 -26.70 -9.27 -15.96
C PHE A 11 -26.88 -7.78 -15.73
N ASN A 12 -28.12 -7.28 -15.73
CA ASN A 12 -28.43 -5.95 -15.23
C ASN A 12 -28.49 -6.02 -13.71
N LEU A 13 -27.61 -5.28 -13.05
CA LEU A 13 -27.40 -5.30 -11.61
C LEU A 13 -27.59 -3.89 -11.05
N GLY A 14 -28.12 -3.83 -9.83
CA GLY A 14 -28.22 -2.62 -9.02
C GLY A 14 -28.01 -2.99 -7.56
N PHE A 15 -27.14 -2.25 -6.87
CA PHE A 15 -26.83 -2.45 -5.46
C PHE A 15 -27.05 -1.14 -4.70
N TYR A 16 -27.15 -1.22 -3.37
CA TYR A 16 -27.39 -0.05 -2.50
C TYR A 16 -28.63 0.76 -2.93
N LEU A 17 -29.69 0.04 -3.35
CA LEU A 17 -31.01 0.60 -3.65
C LEU A 17 -31.79 0.65 -2.32
N TYR A 18 -31.87 1.83 -1.72
CA TYR A 18 -32.47 2.01 -0.39
C TYR A 18 -33.92 2.49 -0.44
N ASN A 19 -34.37 2.99 -1.59
CA ASN A 19 -35.75 3.43 -1.84
C ASN A 19 -36.23 2.99 -3.23
N PHE A 20 -37.51 3.22 -3.53
CA PHE A 20 -38.10 2.80 -4.81
C PHE A 20 -37.60 3.65 -5.99
N GLU A 21 -37.29 4.93 -5.76
CA GLU A 21 -36.78 5.83 -6.80
C GLU A 21 -35.43 5.36 -7.35
N ASP A 22 -34.61 4.72 -6.51
CA ASP A 22 -33.33 4.15 -6.88
C ASP A 22 -33.44 3.10 -8.00
N LEU A 23 -34.56 2.36 -8.10
CA LEU A 23 -34.81 1.39 -9.16
C LEU A 23 -34.92 2.03 -10.55
N ASN A 24 -35.24 3.32 -10.60
CA ASN A 24 -35.35 4.09 -11.85
C ASN A 24 -34.07 4.88 -12.16
N SER A 25 -33.07 4.84 -11.29
CA SER A 25 -31.82 5.59 -11.45
C SER A 25 -30.87 4.86 -12.39
N SER A 26 -30.72 5.34 -13.63
CA SER A 26 -29.79 4.76 -14.61
C SER A 26 -28.33 4.72 -14.12
N GLU A 27 -27.96 5.62 -13.21
CA GLU A 27 -26.63 5.70 -12.61
C GLU A 27 -26.36 4.62 -11.55
N LYS A 28 -27.39 3.97 -11.01
CA LYS A 28 -27.24 2.85 -10.06
C LYS A 28 -27.29 1.48 -10.73
N HIS A 29 -27.67 1.45 -12.01
CA HIS A 29 -27.77 0.24 -12.81
C HIS A 29 -26.53 0.04 -13.68
N PHE A 30 -25.94 -1.15 -13.63
CA PHE A 30 -24.82 -1.52 -14.49
C PHE A 30 -24.96 -2.94 -15.00
N SER A 31 -24.22 -3.23 -16.07
CA SER A 31 -24.21 -4.54 -16.70
C SER A 31 -22.87 -5.23 -16.55
N LEU A 32 -22.92 -6.51 -16.14
CA LEU A 32 -21.77 -7.41 -16.11
C LEU A 32 -22.04 -8.65 -16.95
N THR A 33 -21.08 -9.05 -17.75
CA THR A 33 -21.06 -10.36 -18.41
C THR A 33 -20.31 -11.38 -17.56
N ILE A 34 -20.44 -12.67 -17.88
CA ILE A 34 -19.61 -13.72 -17.26
C ILE A 34 -18.10 -13.44 -17.48
N ARG A 35 -17.74 -12.85 -18.63
CA ARG A 35 -16.36 -12.46 -18.92
C ARG A 35 -15.89 -11.35 -17.97
N ASP A 36 -16.73 -10.35 -17.71
CA ASP A 36 -16.40 -9.28 -16.76
C ASP A 36 -16.20 -9.84 -15.34
N ILE A 37 -17.05 -10.77 -14.89
CA ILE A 37 -16.91 -11.40 -13.56
C ILE A 37 -15.60 -12.20 -13.46
N LYS A 38 -15.28 -13.02 -14.47
CA LYS A 38 -14.02 -13.80 -14.51
C LYS A 38 -12.79 -12.92 -14.58
N MET A 39 -12.89 -11.77 -15.23
CA MET A 39 -11.79 -10.80 -15.34
C MET A 39 -11.56 -10.06 -14.02
N ILE A 40 -12.62 -9.66 -13.32
CA ILE A 40 -12.54 -8.91 -12.05
C ILE A 40 -12.24 -9.84 -10.86
N ASN A 41 -12.83 -11.03 -10.81
CA ASN A 41 -12.74 -11.99 -9.71
C ASN A 41 -12.38 -13.39 -10.22
N PRO A 42 -11.22 -13.60 -10.85
CA PRO A 42 -10.86 -14.91 -11.43
C PRO A 42 -10.77 -16.03 -10.39
N ASN A 43 -10.27 -15.76 -9.18
CA ASN A 43 -10.03 -16.79 -8.17
C ASN A 43 -11.32 -17.20 -7.43
N THR A 44 -12.25 -16.27 -7.21
CA THR A 44 -13.45 -16.53 -6.40
C THR A 44 -14.73 -16.61 -7.21
N LEU A 45 -14.77 -16.03 -8.41
CA LEU A 45 -15.97 -15.88 -9.23
C LEU A 45 -17.12 -15.13 -8.54
N ASN A 46 -16.83 -14.42 -7.46
CA ASN A 46 -17.82 -13.61 -6.74
C ASN A 46 -18.38 -12.52 -7.66
N CYS A 47 -19.67 -12.20 -7.51
CA CYS A 47 -20.28 -11.09 -8.24
C CYS A 47 -19.71 -9.75 -7.72
N PRO A 48 -19.08 -8.92 -8.58
CA PRO A 48 -18.64 -7.59 -8.19
C PRO A 48 -19.81 -6.69 -7.80
N ILE A 49 -19.63 -5.91 -6.73
CA ILE A 49 -20.62 -4.96 -6.22
C ILE A 49 -20.10 -3.55 -6.49
N PHE A 50 -20.94 -2.71 -7.09
CA PHE A 50 -20.60 -1.31 -7.37
C PHE A 50 -21.70 -0.37 -6.86
N ARG A 51 -21.30 0.83 -6.41
CA ARG A 51 -22.24 1.86 -5.95
C ARG A 51 -22.90 2.60 -7.11
N SER A 52 -22.18 2.75 -8.21
CA SER A 52 -22.67 3.39 -9.42
C SER A 52 -22.23 2.67 -10.69
N LYS A 53 -22.90 3.00 -11.79
CA LYS A 53 -22.55 2.59 -13.14
C LYS A 53 -21.15 3.07 -13.52
N LYS A 54 -20.81 4.30 -13.14
CA LYS A 54 -19.49 4.90 -13.40
C LYS A 54 -18.38 4.11 -12.71
N ASP A 55 -18.58 3.70 -11.45
CA ASP A 55 -17.62 2.84 -10.73
C ASP A 55 -17.37 1.51 -11.46
N ALA A 56 -18.46 0.87 -11.92
CA ALA A 56 -18.40 -0.39 -12.65
C ALA A 56 -17.67 -0.24 -13.99
N GLU A 57 -17.90 0.86 -14.71
CA GLU A 57 -17.28 1.14 -16.01
C GLU A 57 -15.77 1.39 -15.90
N ILE A 58 -15.35 2.26 -14.99
CA ILE A 58 -13.94 2.54 -14.71
C ILE A 58 -13.23 1.26 -14.25
N THR A 59 -13.83 0.53 -13.31
CA THR A 59 -13.24 -0.73 -12.82
C THR A 59 -13.07 -1.73 -13.95
N LYS A 60 -14.10 -1.95 -14.80
CA LYS A 60 -13.99 -2.84 -15.96
C LYS A 60 -12.89 -2.39 -16.93
N GLN A 61 -12.74 -1.08 -17.16
CA GLN A 61 -11.69 -0.54 -18.03
C GLN A 61 -10.29 -0.86 -17.49
N ILE A 62 -10.08 -0.73 -16.18
CA ILE A 62 -8.81 -1.06 -15.52
C ILE A 62 -8.50 -2.56 -15.68
N TYR A 63 -9.44 -3.44 -15.33
CA TYR A 63 -9.23 -4.90 -15.41
C TYR A 63 -9.10 -5.45 -16.84
N ARG A 64 -9.50 -4.68 -17.87
CA ARG A 64 -9.23 -5.03 -19.28
C ARG A 64 -7.78 -4.82 -19.69
N LYS A 65 -7.05 -3.98 -18.96
CA LYS A 65 -5.66 -3.62 -19.26
C LYS A 65 -4.66 -4.27 -18.31
N VAL A 66 -5.05 -4.46 -17.06
CA VAL A 66 -4.13 -4.87 -15.98
C VAL A 66 -4.57 -6.21 -15.42
N PRO A 67 -3.66 -7.20 -15.32
CA PRO A 67 -3.99 -8.49 -14.71
C PRO A 67 -4.24 -8.35 -13.21
N VAL A 68 -4.80 -9.40 -12.59
CA VAL A 68 -4.85 -9.48 -11.14
C VAL A 68 -3.48 -9.76 -10.54
N PHE A 69 -3.26 -9.36 -9.29
CA PHE A 69 -2.00 -9.52 -8.58
C PHE A 69 -1.50 -10.98 -8.55
N ILE A 70 -2.40 -11.89 -8.18
CA ILE A 70 -2.18 -13.34 -8.13
C ILE A 70 -3.40 -14.06 -8.70
N ASN A 71 -3.27 -14.65 -9.88
CA ASN A 71 -4.26 -15.55 -10.47
C ASN A 71 -3.95 -17.01 -10.14
N LYS A 72 -4.71 -17.60 -9.21
CA LYS A 72 -4.49 -18.98 -8.75
C LYS A 72 -4.88 -20.03 -9.78
N ASN A 73 -5.60 -19.65 -10.83
CA ASN A 73 -6.03 -20.55 -11.89
C ASN A 73 -5.03 -20.64 -13.05
N GLU A 74 -3.95 -19.88 -13.01
CA GLU A 74 -2.94 -19.82 -14.07
C GLU A 74 -1.58 -20.29 -13.54
N LYS A 75 -0.87 -21.10 -14.33
CA LYS A 75 0.44 -21.66 -13.93
C LYS A 75 1.47 -20.58 -13.59
N ASN A 76 1.46 -19.47 -14.32
CA ASN A 76 2.34 -18.31 -14.12
C ASN A 76 1.57 -17.11 -13.55
N GLY A 77 0.47 -17.36 -12.84
CA GLY A 77 -0.42 -16.30 -12.34
C GLY A 77 0.11 -15.52 -11.14
N ASN A 78 1.32 -15.83 -10.65
CA ASN A 78 2.00 -15.06 -9.59
C ASN A 78 3.32 -14.48 -10.16
N PRO A 79 3.25 -13.43 -10.99
CA PRO A 79 4.45 -12.85 -11.64
C PRO A 79 5.41 -12.22 -10.63
N TRP A 80 4.92 -11.89 -9.43
CA TRP A 80 5.72 -11.29 -8.36
C TRP A 80 6.45 -12.33 -7.49
N GLY A 81 6.11 -13.63 -7.62
CA GLY A 81 6.68 -14.68 -6.78
C GLY A 81 6.49 -14.40 -5.29
N CYS A 82 5.34 -13.83 -4.91
CA CYS A 82 5.07 -13.38 -3.55
C CYS A 82 3.98 -14.20 -2.84
N SER A 83 4.01 -14.17 -1.51
CA SER A 83 2.99 -14.77 -0.63
C SER A 83 2.60 -13.78 0.47
N PHE A 84 1.51 -14.08 1.20
CA PHE A 84 1.05 -13.25 2.31
C PHE A 84 1.20 -13.98 3.64
N LEU A 85 1.57 -13.25 4.68
CA LEU A 85 1.72 -13.79 6.03
C LEU A 85 1.02 -12.90 7.06
N ALA A 86 0.10 -13.50 7.82
CA ALA A 86 -0.36 -12.97 9.09
C ALA A 86 0.49 -13.62 10.20
N MET A 87 1.49 -12.90 10.71
CA MET A 87 2.60 -13.52 11.44
C MET A 87 2.23 -13.97 12.87
N PHE A 88 1.64 -13.09 13.68
CA PHE A 88 1.20 -13.43 15.04
C PHE A 88 -0.26 -13.09 15.26
N HIS A 89 -1.05 -14.06 15.72
CA HIS A 89 -2.42 -13.83 16.10
C HIS A 89 -2.48 -13.16 17.48
N MET A 90 -3.05 -11.94 17.55
CA MET A 90 -2.99 -11.10 18.76
C MET A 90 -3.55 -11.77 20.03
N THR A 91 -4.51 -12.69 19.88
CA THR A 91 -5.05 -13.51 21.00
C THR A 91 -4.27 -14.80 21.22
N ASN A 92 -4.23 -15.70 20.23
CA ASN A 92 -3.69 -17.06 20.38
C ASN A 92 -2.19 -17.08 20.69
N ASP A 93 -1.43 -16.12 20.16
CA ASP A 93 0.03 -16.03 20.35
C ASP A 93 0.42 -15.05 21.48
N SER A 94 -0.54 -14.52 22.24
CA SER A 94 -0.29 -13.52 23.29
C SER A 94 0.72 -13.95 24.36
N HIS A 95 0.84 -15.26 24.59
CA HIS A 95 1.83 -15.85 25.51
C HIS A 95 3.30 -15.67 25.05
N LEU A 96 3.53 -15.35 23.78
CA LEU A 96 4.86 -15.05 23.21
C LEU A 96 5.23 -13.58 23.35
N PHE A 97 4.29 -12.72 23.70
CA PHE A 97 4.47 -11.28 23.71
C PHE A 97 5.02 -10.83 25.07
N LYS A 98 5.96 -9.89 25.04
CA LYS A 98 6.54 -9.29 26.25
C LYS A 98 6.35 -7.79 26.25
N THR A 99 5.92 -7.25 27.37
CA THR A 99 5.88 -5.81 27.62
C THR A 99 7.27 -5.28 27.92
N LYS A 100 7.41 -3.96 27.82
CA LYS A 100 8.61 -3.23 28.25
C LYS A 100 9.05 -3.61 29.66
N GLN A 101 8.15 -3.50 30.64
CA GLN A 101 8.47 -3.77 32.05
C GLN A 101 8.94 -5.22 32.27
N GLU A 102 8.28 -6.19 31.64
CA GLU A 102 8.69 -7.60 31.76
C GLU A 102 10.11 -7.84 31.22
N LEU A 103 10.50 -7.18 30.12
CA LEU A 103 11.84 -7.32 29.55
C LEU A 103 12.90 -6.63 30.43
N GLU A 104 12.60 -5.43 30.91
CA GLU A 104 13.48 -4.69 31.84
C GLU A 104 13.69 -5.48 33.15
N ASP A 105 12.62 -6.06 33.72
CA ASP A 105 12.69 -6.90 34.94
C ASP A 105 13.51 -8.18 34.72
N LEU A 106 13.51 -8.71 33.48
CA LEU A 106 14.35 -9.84 33.08
C LEU A 106 15.80 -9.43 32.77
N GLY A 107 16.14 -8.14 32.88
CA GLY A 107 17.46 -7.58 32.64
C GLY A 107 17.83 -7.49 31.16
N PHE A 108 16.85 -7.32 30.27
CA PHE A 108 17.11 -6.89 28.89
C PHE A 108 17.30 -5.39 28.85
N GLU A 109 18.19 -4.93 27.97
CA GLU A 109 18.43 -3.51 27.72
C GLU A 109 17.83 -3.11 26.37
N LEU A 110 17.26 -1.91 26.31
CA LEU A 110 16.71 -1.37 25.07
C LEU A 110 17.86 -0.83 24.19
N ASP A 111 18.03 -1.43 23.02
CA ASP A 111 18.86 -0.92 21.92
C ASP A 111 17.94 -0.47 20.78
N LYS A 112 17.82 0.86 20.63
CA LYS A 112 16.87 1.52 19.71
C LYS A 112 15.42 1.11 19.97
N ASN A 113 14.90 0.15 19.21
CA ASN A 113 13.54 -0.38 19.33
C ASN A 113 13.52 -1.89 19.64
N GLN A 114 14.67 -2.48 19.97
CA GLN A 114 14.84 -3.89 20.25
C GLN A 114 15.34 -4.08 21.68
N TYR A 115 14.95 -5.16 22.33
CA TYR A 115 15.50 -5.53 23.63
C TYR A 115 16.55 -6.62 23.47
N VAL A 116 17.73 -6.42 24.04
CA VAL A 116 18.88 -7.31 23.88
C VAL A 116 19.40 -7.77 25.25
N LYS A 117 19.73 -9.07 25.35
CA LYS A 117 20.44 -9.66 26.48
C LYS A 117 21.23 -10.87 25.99
N ASP A 118 22.55 -10.82 26.14
CA ASP A 118 23.46 -11.81 25.56
C ASP A 118 23.17 -11.99 24.06
N GLU A 119 22.86 -13.21 23.60
CA GLU A 119 22.48 -13.51 22.21
C GLU A 119 20.96 -13.42 21.95
N LYS A 120 20.16 -13.09 22.98
CA LYS A 120 18.70 -13.03 22.86
C LYS A 120 18.26 -11.64 22.46
N VAL A 121 17.47 -11.58 21.39
CA VAL A 121 16.90 -10.33 20.85
C VAL A 121 15.39 -10.44 20.82
N PHE A 122 14.72 -9.37 21.26
CA PHE A 122 13.28 -9.19 21.18
C PHE A 122 12.98 -8.01 20.24
N LEU A 123 12.22 -8.30 19.18
CA LEU A 123 11.84 -7.35 18.13
C LEU A 123 10.49 -6.70 18.44
N PRO A 124 10.26 -5.45 18.02
CA PRO A 124 8.99 -4.77 18.24
C PRO A 124 7.85 -5.50 17.53
N LEU A 125 6.68 -5.58 18.17
CA LEU A 125 5.45 -6.10 17.56
C LEU A 125 4.65 -4.95 16.93
N TYR A 126 4.75 -4.82 15.62
CA TYR A 126 4.02 -3.83 14.85
C TYR A 126 2.54 -4.22 14.70
N GLU A 127 1.67 -3.24 14.97
CA GLU A 127 0.23 -3.32 14.72
C GLU A 127 -0.16 -2.36 13.61
N SER A 128 -1.28 -2.63 12.94
CA SER A 128 -1.75 -1.82 11.80
C SER A 128 -1.82 -0.34 12.11
N LYS A 129 -2.28 0.04 13.31
CA LYS A 129 -2.41 1.43 13.75
C LYS A 129 -1.09 2.19 13.91
N MET A 130 0.06 1.50 13.91
CA MET A 130 1.38 2.12 14.09
C MET A 130 1.96 2.72 12.81
N PHE A 131 1.43 2.39 11.63
CA PHE A 131 2.00 2.82 10.36
C PHE A 131 0.96 3.32 9.36
N TRP A 132 1.32 4.24 8.48
CA TRP A 132 0.50 4.71 7.36
C TRP A 132 1.31 4.66 6.07
N HIS A 133 0.72 5.08 4.94
CA HIS A 133 1.45 5.16 3.67
C HIS A 133 2.76 5.93 3.81
N PHE A 134 3.86 5.27 3.45
CA PHE A 134 5.22 5.82 3.49
C PHE A 134 5.68 6.26 4.88
N ASP A 135 5.07 5.71 5.93
CA ASP A 135 5.31 6.14 7.30
C ASP A 135 5.18 4.97 8.26
N HIS A 136 6.31 4.31 8.54
CA HIS A 136 6.40 3.27 9.57
C HIS A 136 6.36 3.82 11.00
N ARG A 137 6.38 5.14 11.17
CA ARG A 137 6.40 5.82 12.48
C ARG A 137 5.09 6.54 12.80
N PHE A 138 4.04 6.30 12.02
CA PHE A 138 2.77 7.02 12.09
C PHE A 138 2.06 6.98 13.45
N GLY A 139 2.24 5.92 14.25
CA GLY A 139 1.61 5.78 15.55
C GLY A 139 2.53 5.11 16.55
N SER A 140 2.56 5.65 17.78
CA SER A 140 3.41 5.19 18.88
C SER A 140 2.57 4.95 20.14
N PHE A 141 2.94 3.95 20.94
CA PHE A 141 2.34 3.66 22.24
C PHE A 141 3.02 4.38 23.42
N GLU A 142 4.06 5.17 23.16
CA GLU A 142 4.89 5.84 24.17
C GLU A 142 4.08 6.56 25.28
N ASP A 143 3.00 7.25 24.91
CA ASP A 143 2.16 8.03 25.82
C ASP A 143 0.75 7.42 26.02
N VAL A 144 0.60 6.13 25.74
CA VAL A 144 -0.70 5.44 25.81
C VAL A 144 -0.76 4.58 27.07
N ASN A 145 -1.70 4.89 27.96
CA ASN A 145 -1.91 4.12 29.20
C ASN A 145 -2.93 2.97 29.04
N ASP A 146 -3.72 2.99 27.95
CA ASP A 146 -4.75 1.99 27.68
C ASP A 146 -4.51 1.29 26.34
N ARG A 147 -4.18 -0.01 26.40
CA ARG A 147 -3.98 -0.88 25.24
C ARG A 147 -5.21 -0.96 24.33
N GLY A 148 -6.41 -0.81 24.90
CA GLY A 148 -7.69 -0.85 24.20
C GLY A 148 -7.89 0.32 23.24
N ASN A 149 -7.06 1.38 23.34
CA ASN A 149 -7.18 2.54 22.48
C ASN A 149 -6.95 2.17 21.01
N THR A 150 -7.96 2.41 20.17
CA THR A 150 -7.94 2.12 18.73
C THR A 150 -7.18 3.17 17.93
N HIS A 151 -6.86 4.32 18.54
CA HIS A 151 -6.13 5.42 17.92
C HIS A 151 -4.84 5.71 18.67
N LEU A 152 -3.73 5.72 17.93
CA LEU A 152 -2.45 6.23 18.42
C LEU A 152 -2.30 7.67 17.93
N SER A 153 -1.68 8.52 18.75
CA SER A 153 -1.28 9.86 18.32
C SER A 153 -0.21 9.76 17.24
N THR A 154 -0.38 10.55 16.20
CA THR A 154 0.69 10.75 15.21
C THR A 154 1.79 11.60 15.84
N PRO A 155 3.08 11.21 15.71
CA PRO A 155 4.19 12.01 16.21
C PRO A 155 4.16 13.45 15.68
N SER A 156 4.69 14.39 16.46
CA SER A 156 4.83 15.77 16.02
C SER A 156 5.90 15.89 14.93
N ILE A 157 5.87 16.99 14.17
CA ILE A 157 6.87 17.24 13.12
C ILE A 157 8.29 17.29 13.69
N GLU A 158 8.46 17.77 14.93
CA GLU A 158 9.74 17.78 15.62
C GLU A 158 10.28 16.36 15.84
N LYS A 159 9.43 15.40 16.23
CA LYS A 159 9.84 13.99 16.34
C LYS A 159 10.27 13.42 14.97
N TYR A 160 9.59 13.78 13.88
CA TYR A 160 9.98 13.35 12.53
C TYR A 160 11.31 13.93 12.05
N THR A 161 11.76 15.07 12.59
CA THR A 161 13.08 15.65 12.27
C THR A 161 14.23 14.89 12.91
N ASP A 162 13.97 14.09 13.95
CA ASP A 162 14.94 13.14 14.48
C ASP A 162 14.90 11.83 13.68
N PHE A 163 16.00 11.55 12.97
CA PHE A 163 16.15 10.31 12.20
C PHE A 163 16.34 9.07 13.07
N SER A 164 16.61 9.24 14.36
CA SER A 164 16.73 8.13 15.32
C SER A 164 15.42 7.84 16.04
N PHE A 165 14.41 8.70 15.88
CA PHE A 165 13.09 8.49 16.46
C PHE A 165 12.44 7.23 15.87
N VAL A 166 11.99 6.33 16.75
CA VAL A 166 11.30 5.08 16.44
C VAL A 166 9.95 5.04 17.16
N SER A 167 8.93 4.47 16.51
CA SER A 167 7.64 4.24 17.15
C SER A 167 7.72 3.13 18.19
N GLN A 168 7.28 3.43 19.41
CA GLN A 168 7.26 2.46 20.50
C GLN A 168 6.08 1.50 20.32
N PRO A 169 6.31 0.18 20.26
CA PRO A 169 5.25 -0.81 20.26
C PRO A 169 4.72 -0.99 21.70
N TRP A 170 3.61 -1.73 21.83
CA TRP A 170 3.17 -2.18 23.14
C TRP A 170 3.90 -3.47 23.60
N TYR A 171 4.22 -4.33 22.63
CA TYR A 171 4.81 -5.64 22.88
C TYR A 171 6.06 -5.85 22.02
N TRP A 172 6.90 -6.77 22.47
CA TRP A 172 8.03 -7.32 21.73
C TRP A 172 7.94 -8.85 21.69
N VAL A 173 8.54 -9.45 20.66
CA VAL A 173 8.55 -10.90 20.43
C VAL A 173 9.98 -11.35 20.14
N SER A 174 10.35 -12.53 20.61
CA SER A 174 11.67 -13.12 20.35
C SER A 174 12.00 -13.16 18.85
N LYS A 175 13.20 -12.72 18.47
CA LYS A 175 13.70 -12.76 17.08
C LYS A 175 13.63 -14.18 16.50
N THR A 176 13.89 -15.21 17.31
CA THR A 176 13.78 -16.62 16.89
C THR A 176 12.37 -16.98 16.42
N GLU A 177 11.33 -16.51 17.12
CA GLU A 177 9.92 -16.76 16.76
C GLU A 177 9.54 -16.03 15.47
N VAL A 178 10.07 -14.81 15.27
CA VAL A 178 9.88 -14.01 14.05
C VAL A 178 10.55 -14.69 12.86
N SER A 179 11.83 -15.02 12.97
CA SER A 179 12.61 -15.62 11.88
C SER A 179 12.07 -17.00 11.46
N THR A 180 11.59 -17.81 12.42
CA THR A 180 10.98 -19.11 12.14
C THR A 180 9.72 -19.00 11.28
N ARG A 181 8.90 -17.95 11.52
CA ARG A 181 7.62 -17.74 10.80
C ARG A 181 7.81 -17.00 9.48
N ALA A 182 8.65 -15.97 9.46
CA ALA A 182 8.82 -15.11 8.29
C ALA A 182 9.61 -15.81 7.17
N GLN A 183 10.64 -16.60 7.54
CA GLN A 183 11.58 -17.23 6.60
C GLN A 183 12.02 -16.27 5.48
N HIS A 184 12.40 -15.06 5.90
CA HIS A 184 12.63 -13.92 5.03
C HIS A 184 14.07 -13.41 5.19
N ASN A 185 14.67 -12.97 4.08
CA ASN A 185 16.08 -12.57 4.03
C ASN A 185 16.30 -11.05 4.11
N ARG A 186 15.25 -10.23 4.01
CA ARG A 186 15.38 -8.77 4.11
C ARG A 186 15.20 -8.32 5.55
N GLU A 187 15.96 -7.31 5.93
CA GLU A 187 15.85 -6.64 7.23
C GLU A 187 14.78 -5.52 7.22
N TRP A 188 13.78 -5.65 6.35
CA TRP A 188 12.58 -4.82 6.25
C TRP A 188 11.42 -5.65 5.66
N LEU A 189 10.18 -5.19 5.85
CA LEU A 189 8.97 -5.90 5.44
C LEU A 189 8.00 -4.94 4.76
N LEU A 190 7.30 -5.41 3.71
CA LEU A 190 6.16 -4.69 3.11
C LEU A 190 4.87 -5.11 3.82
N ALA A 191 4.35 -4.25 4.69
CA ALA A 191 3.16 -4.48 5.49
C ALA A 191 1.94 -3.76 4.92
N PHE A 192 0.75 -4.25 5.26
CA PHE A 192 -0.51 -3.56 4.99
C PHE A 192 -1.50 -3.68 6.14
N ARG A 193 -2.45 -2.75 6.20
CA ARG A 193 -3.52 -2.79 7.22
C ARG A 193 -4.64 -3.71 6.73
N ASP A 194 -4.89 -4.80 7.45
CA ASP A 194 -6.06 -5.65 7.20
C ASP A 194 -7.36 -4.92 7.58
N ILE A 195 -7.39 -4.33 8.78
CA ILE A 195 -8.56 -3.59 9.26
C ILE A 195 -8.70 -2.28 8.48
N THR A 196 -9.76 -2.17 7.66
CA THR A 196 -10.03 -1.00 6.83
C THR A 196 -11.53 -0.86 6.52
N ASN A 197 -11.95 0.06 5.64
CA ASN A 197 -13.32 0.18 5.15
C ASN A 197 -13.34 0.94 3.81
N PRO A 198 -14.28 0.66 2.89
CA PRO A 198 -14.48 1.44 1.66
C PRO A 198 -14.73 2.94 1.84
N THR A 199 -15.14 3.39 3.03
CA THR A 199 -15.42 4.80 3.34
C THR A 199 -14.29 5.49 4.09
N ASN A 200 -13.19 4.79 4.39
CA ASN A 200 -12.00 5.39 5.04
C ASN A 200 -11.35 6.44 4.13
N GLU A 201 -10.43 7.22 4.69
CA GLU A 201 -9.63 8.20 3.92
C GLU A 201 -8.87 7.54 2.77
N ARG A 202 -8.25 6.39 3.05
CA ARG A 202 -7.67 5.45 2.09
C ARG A 202 -8.10 4.05 2.52
N THR A 203 -8.41 3.16 1.58
CA THR A 203 -8.90 1.81 1.91
C THR A 203 -7.75 0.81 1.97
N GLY A 204 -6.94 0.69 0.93
CA GLY A 204 -5.68 -0.05 0.96
C GLY A 204 -4.58 0.82 1.55
N ILE A 205 -4.01 0.40 2.69
CA ILE A 205 -2.90 1.11 3.34
C ILE A 205 -1.71 0.16 3.41
N PHE A 206 -0.63 0.55 2.75
CA PHE A 206 0.61 -0.24 2.60
C PHE A 206 1.80 0.62 3.01
N THR A 207 2.83 0.00 3.58
CA THR A 207 4.13 0.64 3.82
C THR A 207 5.24 -0.37 4.01
N LEU A 208 6.48 0.09 3.83
CA LEU A 208 7.65 -0.62 4.34
C LEU A 208 7.81 -0.33 5.84
N ILE A 209 8.18 -1.35 6.61
CA ILE A 209 8.54 -1.29 8.03
C ILE A 209 9.91 -1.97 8.26
N PRO A 210 10.65 -1.62 9.32
CA PRO A 210 11.85 -2.37 9.72
C PRO A 210 11.52 -3.83 10.04
N TYR A 211 12.50 -4.74 9.93
CA TYR A 211 12.29 -6.14 10.30
C TYR A 211 11.83 -6.29 11.75
N SER A 212 10.61 -6.79 11.89
CA SER A 212 9.85 -6.74 13.14
C SER A 212 8.89 -7.93 13.22
N ALA A 213 8.38 -8.18 14.43
CA ALA A 213 7.16 -8.99 14.55
C ALA A 213 5.97 -8.17 14.04
N VAL A 214 4.96 -8.82 13.46
CA VAL A 214 3.71 -8.14 13.06
C VAL A 214 2.48 -8.89 13.57
N GLY A 215 1.50 -8.13 14.05
CA GLY A 215 0.19 -8.69 14.39
C GLY A 215 -0.59 -9.12 13.15
N ASN A 216 -1.56 -10.01 13.31
CA ASN A 216 -2.43 -10.48 12.23
C ASN A 216 -3.29 -9.36 11.60
N ASN A 217 -3.39 -8.20 12.26
CA ASN A 217 -4.03 -7.00 11.72
C ASN A 217 -3.12 -6.20 10.76
N ALA A 218 -1.82 -6.50 10.73
CA ALA A 218 -0.80 -5.91 9.88
C ALA A 218 -0.08 -6.98 9.04
N PRO A 219 -0.77 -7.72 8.15
CA PRO A 219 -0.12 -8.76 7.38
C PRO A 219 0.97 -8.19 6.47
N ILE A 220 1.89 -9.06 6.07
CA ILE A 220 3.02 -8.70 5.21
C ILE A 220 2.98 -9.46 3.88
N ILE A 221 3.59 -8.85 2.87
CA ILE A 221 3.88 -9.44 1.57
C ILE A 221 5.33 -9.93 1.59
N LEU A 222 5.53 -11.22 1.38
CA LEU A 222 6.83 -11.88 1.33
C LEU A 222 7.20 -12.15 -0.12
N PHE A 223 8.46 -11.92 -0.47
CA PHE A 223 9.01 -12.14 -1.81
C PHE A 223 10.11 -13.19 -1.77
N GLU A 224 10.08 -14.15 -2.70
CA GLU A 224 11.12 -15.19 -2.78
C GLU A 224 12.42 -14.66 -3.43
N LYS A 225 12.31 -14.09 -4.63
CA LYS A 225 13.45 -13.68 -5.47
C LYS A 225 13.25 -12.36 -6.22
N MET A 226 12.26 -11.57 -5.82
CA MET A 226 12.02 -10.27 -6.45
C MET A 226 13.14 -9.29 -6.10
N SER A 227 13.53 -8.43 -7.03
CA SER A 227 14.50 -7.35 -6.78
C SER A 227 13.87 -6.22 -5.97
N ASP A 228 14.67 -5.48 -5.22
CA ASP A 228 14.24 -4.41 -4.34
C ASP A 228 13.74 -3.18 -5.12
N ILE A 229 14.33 -2.91 -6.28
CA ILE A 229 13.84 -1.93 -7.27
C ILE A 229 12.40 -2.29 -7.71
N PHE A 230 12.14 -3.56 -8.03
CA PHE A 230 10.79 -3.98 -8.42
C PHE A 230 9.80 -3.97 -7.25
N ILE A 231 10.24 -4.27 -6.03
CA ILE A 231 9.39 -4.11 -4.84
C ILE A 231 9.03 -2.63 -4.62
N CYS A 232 9.94 -1.69 -4.89
CA CYS A 232 9.62 -0.26 -4.90
C CYS A 232 8.53 0.07 -5.94
N CYS A 233 8.65 -0.47 -7.15
CA CYS A 233 7.64 -0.31 -8.19
C CYS A 233 6.26 -0.84 -7.78
N LEU A 234 6.20 -2.06 -7.22
CA LEU A 234 4.96 -2.63 -6.67
C LEU A 234 4.39 -1.74 -5.57
N PHE A 235 5.23 -1.32 -4.63
CA PHE A 235 4.82 -0.49 -3.50
C PHE A 235 4.20 0.82 -3.99
N ALA A 236 4.80 1.46 -5.01
CA ALA A 236 4.25 2.65 -5.64
C ALA A 236 2.85 2.42 -6.25
N ASN A 237 2.60 1.24 -6.82
CA ASN A 237 1.29 0.93 -7.37
C ASN A 237 0.25 0.75 -6.26
N LEU A 238 0.60 0.02 -5.20
CA LEU A 238 -0.24 -0.31 -4.05
C LEU A 238 -0.72 0.91 -3.25
N VAL A 239 0.01 2.02 -3.32
CA VAL A 239 -0.30 3.27 -2.61
C VAL A 239 -0.93 4.33 -3.50
N SER A 240 -1.13 4.06 -4.78
CA SER A 240 -1.73 5.03 -5.71
C SER A 240 -3.24 5.17 -5.50
N ILE A 241 -3.78 6.38 -5.70
CA ILE A 241 -5.22 6.68 -5.64
C ILE A 241 -6.01 5.87 -6.69
N PRO A 242 -5.58 5.76 -7.96
CA PRO A 242 -6.24 4.88 -8.93
C PRO A 242 -6.38 3.42 -8.47
N PHE A 243 -5.34 2.86 -7.84
CA PHE A 243 -5.41 1.53 -7.25
C PHE A 243 -6.39 1.49 -6.07
N ASP A 244 -6.28 2.44 -5.13
CA ASP A 244 -7.14 2.50 -3.94
C ASP A 244 -8.63 2.69 -4.29
N PHE A 245 -8.93 3.37 -5.40
CA PHE A 245 -10.27 3.42 -5.96
C PHE A 245 -10.83 2.03 -6.26
N VAL A 246 -10.04 1.13 -6.87
CA VAL A 246 -10.47 -0.25 -7.11
C VAL A 246 -10.55 -1.04 -5.80
N VAL A 247 -9.63 -0.82 -4.86
CA VAL A 247 -9.66 -1.46 -3.54
C VAL A 247 -10.97 -1.16 -2.80
N ARG A 248 -11.43 0.09 -2.83
CA ARG A 248 -12.74 0.51 -2.26
C ARG A 248 -13.90 -0.31 -2.80
N GLN A 249 -13.83 -0.73 -4.06
CA GLN A 249 -14.96 -1.44 -4.70
C GLN A 249 -14.90 -2.94 -4.41
N LYS A 250 -13.72 -3.43 -4.02
CA LYS A 250 -13.45 -4.85 -3.77
C LYS A 250 -13.57 -5.22 -2.30
N VAL A 251 -13.26 -4.29 -1.40
CA VAL A 251 -13.47 -4.46 0.04
C VAL A 251 -14.96 -4.28 0.34
N GLY A 252 -15.61 -5.31 0.88
CA GLY A 252 -17.04 -5.26 1.20
C GLY A 252 -17.36 -4.78 2.62
N TRP A 253 -16.42 -4.91 3.55
CA TRP A 253 -16.65 -4.61 4.97
C TRP A 253 -15.36 -4.12 5.65
N THR A 254 -14.98 -4.65 6.82
CA THR A 254 -13.87 -4.11 7.61
C THR A 254 -12.50 -4.77 7.42
N HIS A 255 -12.36 -5.70 6.49
CA HIS A 255 -11.14 -6.51 6.34
C HIS A 255 -10.68 -6.57 4.89
N MET A 256 -9.38 -6.40 4.68
CA MET A 256 -8.68 -6.62 3.42
C MET A 256 -8.01 -8.00 3.45
N ASN A 257 -8.85 -9.03 3.44
CA ASN A 257 -8.40 -10.42 3.40
C ASN A 257 -7.54 -10.71 2.15
N PHE A 258 -6.67 -11.72 2.24
CA PHE A 258 -5.73 -12.07 1.16
C PHE A 258 -6.40 -12.33 -0.18
N TYR A 259 -7.53 -13.04 -0.21
CA TYR A 259 -8.25 -13.31 -1.47
C TYR A 259 -8.74 -12.04 -2.18
N ILE A 260 -8.89 -10.93 -1.45
CA ILE A 260 -9.23 -9.62 -2.03
C ILE A 260 -7.97 -9.08 -2.71
N LEU A 261 -6.87 -8.98 -1.97
CA LEU A 261 -5.58 -8.46 -2.44
C LEU A 261 -5.04 -9.23 -3.66
N GLU A 262 -5.13 -10.56 -3.65
CA GLU A 262 -4.77 -11.44 -4.78
C GLU A 262 -5.45 -11.05 -6.08
N GLN A 263 -6.66 -10.50 -6.00
CA GLN A 263 -7.49 -10.23 -7.17
C GLN A 263 -7.58 -8.74 -7.51
N LEU A 264 -6.69 -7.89 -6.96
CA LEU A 264 -6.61 -6.47 -7.30
C LEU A 264 -5.75 -6.26 -8.56
N PRO A 265 -6.02 -5.21 -9.37
CA PRO A 265 -5.33 -5.02 -10.63
C PRO A 265 -3.97 -4.37 -10.39
N LEU A 266 -2.90 -5.15 -10.51
CA LEU A 266 -1.52 -4.69 -10.33
C LEU A 266 -0.68 -5.01 -11.57
N PHE A 267 0.19 -4.08 -11.94
CA PHE A 267 1.10 -4.29 -13.06
C PHE A 267 2.10 -5.41 -12.74
N CYS A 268 2.52 -6.14 -13.77
CA CYS A 268 3.58 -7.14 -13.65
C CYS A 268 4.95 -6.45 -13.63
N PRO A 269 6.01 -7.11 -13.12
CA PRO A 269 7.37 -6.59 -13.20
C PRO A 269 7.78 -6.18 -14.63
N THR A 270 7.33 -6.94 -15.64
CA THR A 270 7.60 -6.67 -17.06
C THR A 270 7.01 -5.37 -17.59
N ASN A 271 6.06 -4.74 -16.87
CA ASN A 271 5.51 -3.44 -17.25
C ASN A 271 6.41 -2.26 -16.85
N TYR A 272 7.42 -2.49 -16.00
CA TYR A 272 8.33 -1.47 -15.52
C TYR A 272 9.62 -1.46 -16.35
N ASN A 273 9.69 -0.55 -17.32
CA ASN A 273 10.93 -0.26 -18.05
C ASN A 273 11.85 0.68 -17.27
N GLU A 274 13.08 0.85 -17.74
CA GLU A 274 14.11 1.67 -17.07
C GLU A 274 13.67 3.12 -16.80
N ASN A 275 12.93 3.75 -17.73
CA ASN A 275 12.43 5.11 -17.55
C ASN A 275 11.40 5.19 -16.42
N LEU A 276 10.46 4.24 -16.37
CA LEU A 276 9.46 4.19 -15.32
C LEU A 276 10.09 3.85 -13.97
N ILE A 277 11.06 2.94 -13.95
CA ILE A 277 11.86 2.61 -12.76
C ILE A 277 12.56 3.89 -12.25
N GLY A 278 13.31 4.57 -13.10
CA GLY A 278 14.03 5.80 -12.76
C GLY A 278 13.12 6.96 -12.35
N PHE A 279 11.84 6.93 -12.72
CA PHE A 279 10.85 7.91 -12.24
C PHE A 279 10.25 7.53 -10.89
N VAL A 280 9.89 6.26 -10.71
CA VAL A 280 9.10 5.76 -9.56
C VAL A 280 9.97 5.49 -8.35
N VAL A 281 11.04 4.72 -8.53
CA VAL A 281 11.87 4.22 -7.43
C VAL A 281 12.47 5.33 -6.57
N PRO A 282 13.09 6.40 -7.12
CA PRO A 282 13.63 7.45 -6.26
C PRO A 282 12.58 8.16 -5.41
N LYS A 283 11.33 8.28 -5.91
CA LYS A 283 10.22 8.87 -5.13
C LYS A 283 9.82 7.96 -3.97
N ILE A 284 9.81 6.65 -4.19
CA ILE A 284 9.50 5.67 -3.14
C ILE A 284 10.56 5.69 -2.05
N ILE A 285 11.83 5.74 -2.42
CA ILE A 285 12.92 5.86 -1.46
C ILE A 285 12.78 7.17 -0.65
N GLU A 286 12.64 8.32 -1.32
CA GLU A 286 12.52 9.63 -0.65
C GLU A 286 11.29 9.71 0.26
N LEU A 287 10.16 9.10 -0.14
CA LEU A 287 8.95 9.03 0.68
C LEU A 287 9.10 8.09 1.87
N THR A 288 9.90 7.03 1.78
CA THR A 288 9.89 5.94 2.77
C THR A 288 11.06 6.02 3.74
N TYR A 289 12.29 6.22 3.23
CA TYR A 289 13.50 6.18 4.04
C TYR A 289 13.69 7.49 4.81
N THR A 290 12.91 7.68 5.87
CA THR A 290 12.89 8.92 6.69
C THR A 290 13.51 8.76 8.07
N ALA A 291 14.02 7.56 8.40
CA ALA A 291 14.70 7.26 9.66
C ALA A 291 15.70 6.11 9.49
N TRP A 292 16.67 6.05 10.42
CA TRP A 292 17.79 5.12 10.39
C TRP A 292 17.40 3.64 10.53
N ASP A 293 16.24 3.35 11.10
CA ASP A 293 15.72 1.99 11.26
C ASP A 293 15.24 1.38 9.93
N LEU A 294 15.06 2.18 8.87
CA LEU A 294 14.87 1.72 7.49
C LEU A 294 16.14 1.79 6.63
N LYS A 295 17.31 2.02 7.25
CA LYS A 295 18.59 2.01 6.53
C LYS A 295 18.83 0.71 5.74
N PRO A 296 18.51 -0.50 6.25
CA PRO A 296 18.71 -1.73 5.48
C PRO A 296 17.97 -1.74 4.13
N PHE A 297 16.76 -1.17 4.07
CA PHE A 297 16.03 -1.02 2.81
C PHE A 297 16.78 -0.13 1.80
N ALA A 298 17.32 1.00 2.27
CA ALA A 298 18.08 1.90 1.42
C ALA A 298 19.40 1.28 0.93
N GLU A 299 20.07 0.49 1.78
CA GLU A 299 21.30 -0.24 1.43
C GLU A 299 21.04 -1.33 0.40
N ASP A 300 19.95 -2.11 0.56
CA ASP A 300 19.56 -3.15 -0.40
C ASP A 300 19.31 -2.54 -1.80
N VAL A 301 18.60 -1.41 -1.88
CA VAL A 301 18.38 -0.73 -3.17
C VAL A 301 19.68 -0.13 -3.72
N LEU A 302 20.54 0.42 -2.87
CA LEU A 302 21.85 0.96 -3.28
C LEU A 302 22.75 -0.14 -3.89
N GLU A 303 22.71 -1.35 -3.34
CA GLU A 303 23.44 -2.50 -3.89
C GLU A 303 22.96 -2.86 -5.30
N GLU A 304 21.67 -2.72 -5.61
CA GLU A 304 21.12 -2.99 -6.94
C GLU A 304 21.43 -1.89 -7.98
N ILE A 305 21.41 -0.60 -7.59
CA ILE A 305 21.52 0.53 -8.55
C ILE A 305 22.92 1.14 -8.68
N ASP A 306 23.84 0.82 -7.77
CA ASP A 306 25.17 1.42 -7.60
C ASP A 306 25.23 2.87 -7.03
N PRO A 307 26.39 3.28 -6.46
CA PRO A 307 26.57 4.61 -5.87
C PRO A 307 26.47 5.80 -6.85
N GLU A 308 26.82 5.60 -8.12
CA GLU A 308 26.75 6.68 -9.12
C GLU A 308 25.29 7.01 -9.40
N LYS A 309 24.46 5.98 -9.59
CA LYS A 309 23.03 6.14 -9.82
C LYS A 309 22.30 6.72 -8.61
N TRP A 310 22.66 6.30 -7.39
CA TRP A 310 22.10 6.89 -6.17
C TRP A 310 22.32 8.40 -6.12
N ASN A 311 23.55 8.85 -6.37
CA ASN A 311 23.89 10.27 -6.33
C ASN A 311 23.28 11.05 -7.51
N GLU A 312 23.07 10.41 -8.67
CA GLU A 312 22.30 10.98 -9.79
C GLU A 312 20.84 11.21 -9.38
N TRP A 313 20.21 10.23 -8.72
CA TRP A 313 18.83 10.33 -8.24
C TRP A 313 18.66 11.34 -7.11
N PHE A 314 19.64 11.45 -6.23
CA PHE A 314 19.56 12.26 -5.01
C PHE A 314 20.69 13.28 -4.89
N PRO A 315 20.82 14.25 -5.80
CA PRO A 315 21.91 15.23 -5.78
C PRO A 315 21.89 16.13 -4.53
N LYS A 316 20.74 16.24 -3.87
CA LYS A 316 20.56 17.01 -2.62
C LYS A 316 20.63 16.15 -1.35
N ASN A 317 20.74 14.83 -1.49
CA ASN A 317 20.90 13.88 -0.40
C ASN A 317 21.87 12.76 -0.83
N PRO A 318 23.12 13.11 -1.20
CA PRO A 318 24.08 12.14 -1.70
C PRO A 318 24.51 11.16 -0.59
N LEU A 319 25.19 10.09 -0.99
CA LEU A 319 25.84 9.19 -0.04
C LEU A 319 26.89 9.94 0.80
N VAL A 320 27.00 9.56 2.07
CA VAL A 320 28.06 10.03 2.98
C VAL A 320 28.85 8.81 3.41
N ASP A 321 30.15 8.77 3.12
CA ASP A 321 31.01 7.60 3.36
C ASP A 321 30.45 6.29 2.76
N GLY A 322 29.81 6.39 1.59
CA GLY A 322 29.17 5.26 0.91
C GLY A 322 27.83 4.82 1.50
N ILE A 323 27.32 5.53 2.51
CA ILE A 323 26.09 5.18 3.24
C ILE A 323 24.94 6.10 2.81
N PRO A 324 23.76 5.54 2.45
CA PRO A 324 22.58 6.33 2.16
C PRO A 324 22.08 7.03 3.43
N GLN A 325 21.66 8.30 3.31
CA GLN A 325 21.19 9.11 4.43
C GLN A 325 19.65 9.19 4.45
N PRO A 326 18.99 9.17 5.62
CA PRO A 326 17.55 9.35 5.71
C PRO A 326 17.10 10.70 5.14
N PHE A 327 15.95 10.71 4.48
CA PHE A 327 15.36 11.90 3.91
C PHE A 327 14.60 12.69 4.98
N LYS A 328 14.79 14.02 4.96
CA LYS A 328 14.05 14.94 5.84
C LYS A 328 12.54 14.83 5.60
N TRP A 329 11.78 14.80 6.68
CA TRP A 329 10.33 14.89 6.60
C TRP A 329 9.87 16.30 6.18
N ASP A 330 9.44 16.41 4.92
CA ASP A 330 8.89 17.64 4.33
C ASP A 330 7.50 17.36 3.75
N GLU A 331 6.46 17.86 4.41
CA GLU A 331 5.06 17.62 4.04
C GLU A 331 4.71 18.06 2.61
N GLU A 332 5.24 19.20 2.15
CA GLU A 332 4.94 19.74 0.83
C GLU A 332 5.64 18.96 -0.26
N ARG A 333 6.91 18.61 -0.05
CA ARG A 333 7.65 17.73 -0.96
C ARG A 333 7.01 16.35 -1.04
N ARG A 334 6.62 15.78 0.11
CA ARG A 334 5.93 14.48 0.17
C ARG A 334 4.58 14.51 -0.54
N LEU A 335 3.82 15.59 -0.43
CA LEU A 335 2.57 15.77 -1.19
C LEU A 335 2.85 15.77 -2.70
N GLN A 336 3.82 16.56 -3.16
CA GLN A 336 4.20 16.61 -4.59
C GLN A 336 4.58 15.23 -5.12
N LEU A 337 5.46 14.51 -4.43
CA LEU A 337 5.92 13.18 -4.85
C LEU A 337 4.78 12.17 -4.95
N ARG A 338 3.85 12.17 -3.97
CA ARG A 338 2.66 11.31 -4.00
C ARG A 338 1.75 11.65 -5.18
N CYS A 339 1.49 12.93 -5.41
CA CYS A 339 0.67 13.38 -6.54
C CYS A 339 1.31 13.04 -7.90
N GLU A 340 2.64 13.11 -8.02
CA GLU A 340 3.36 12.67 -9.22
C GLU A 340 3.20 11.17 -9.47
N LEU A 341 3.29 10.34 -8.42
CA LEU A 341 3.04 8.90 -8.52
C LEU A 341 1.59 8.61 -8.92
N ASP A 342 0.62 9.27 -8.29
CA ASP A 342 -0.81 9.10 -8.60
C ASP A 342 -1.13 9.45 -10.05
N ALA A 343 -0.57 10.54 -10.57
CA ALA A 343 -0.73 10.96 -11.96
C ALA A 343 -0.14 9.94 -12.95
N VAL A 344 1.05 9.40 -12.67
CA VAL A 344 1.67 8.37 -13.51
C VAL A 344 0.86 7.08 -13.51
N TYR A 345 0.40 6.62 -12.35
CA TYR A 345 -0.43 5.42 -12.29
C TYR A 345 -1.78 5.62 -12.97
N ALA A 346 -2.36 6.82 -12.95
CA ALA A 346 -3.57 7.11 -13.72
C ALA A 346 -3.36 6.91 -15.24
N HIS A 347 -2.21 7.36 -15.77
CA HIS A 347 -1.82 7.10 -17.16
C HIS A 347 -1.57 5.62 -17.44
N LEU A 348 -0.87 4.91 -16.56
CA LEU A 348 -0.58 3.47 -16.74
C LEU A 348 -1.87 2.64 -16.74
N TYR A 349 -2.82 2.94 -15.85
CA TYR A 349 -4.16 2.34 -15.86
C TYR A 349 -5.01 2.78 -17.07
N GLY A 350 -4.55 3.81 -17.80
CA GLY A 350 -5.23 4.39 -18.94
C GLY A 350 -6.60 4.95 -18.60
N ILE A 351 -6.66 5.63 -17.45
CA ILE A 351 -7.81 6.37 -16.93
C ILE A 351 -7.87 7.71 -17.67
N SER A 352 -9.05 8.11 -18.16
CA SER A 352 -9.20 9.40 -18.82
C SER A 352 -9.13 10.57 -17.82
N LYS A 353 -8.93 11.80 -18.29
CA LYS A 353 -8.93 12.99 -17.42
C LYS A 353 -10.25 13.12 -16.64
N ASP A 354 -11.39 12.87 -17.28
CA ASP A 354 -12.71 12.96 -16.65
C ASP A 354 -12.94 11.81 -15.64
N ASP A 355 -12.45 10.61 -15.95
CA ASP A 355 -12.50 9.49 -15.01
C ASP A 355 -11.58 9.70 -13.81
N LEU A 356 -10.40 10.31 -14.01
CA LEU A 356 -9.49 10.66 -12.93
C LEU A 356 -10.11 11.70 -12.00
N ASP A 357 -10.76 12.72 -12.56
CA ASP A 357 -11.48 13.72 -11.76
C ASP A 357 -12.60 13.08 -10.94
N TYR A 358 -13.39 12.20 -11.57
CA TYR A 358 -14.41 11.41 -10.89
C TYR A 358 -13.82 10.58 -9.75
N ILE A 359 -12.74 9.83 -10.01
CA ILE A 359 -12.03 9.02 -9.02
C ILE A 359 -11.61 9.88 -7.82
N LEU A 360 -10.95 11.02 -8.05
CA LEU A 360 -10.51 11.93 -6.99
C LEU A 360 -11.69 12.47 -6.17
N GLY A 361 -12.85 12.66 -6.81
CA GLY A 361 -14.11 13.01 -6.15
C GLY A 361 -14.65 11.95 -5.19
N THR A 362 -14.26 10.68 -5.34
CA THR A 362 -14.69 9.57 -4.46
C THR A 362 -13.92 9.50 -3.13
N PHE A 363 -12.98 10.42 -2.87
CA PHE A 363 -12.17 10.50 -1.66
C PHE A 363 -12.55 11.74 -0.81
N PRO A 364 -13.78 11.80 -0.23
CA PRO A 364 -14.27 13.00 0.44
C PRO A 364 -13.51 13.36 1.71
N ILE A 365 -12.86 12.39 2.38
CA ILE A 365 -12.04 12.68 3.57
C ILE A 365 -10.73 13.36 3.17
N VAL A 366 -10.09 12.91 2.08
CA VAL A 366 -8.89 13.58 1.54
C VAL A 366 -9.25 15.02 1.17
N LYS A 367 -10.35 15.21 0.43
CA LYS A 367 -10.88 16.53 0.08
C LYS A 367 -11.07 17.44 1.30
N ARG A 368 -11.80 16.97 2.32
CA ARG A 368 -12.06 17.77 3.54
C ARG A 368 -10.79 18.13 4.29
N LYS A 369 -9.82 17.21 4.37
CA LYS A 369 -8.52 17.47 5.02
C LYS A 369 -7.71 18.51 4.25
N ASP A 370 -7.69 18.41 2.92
CA ASP A 370 -7.02 19.40 2.07
C ASP A 370 -7.68 20.77 2.16
N GLU A 371 -9.01 20.85 2.08
CA GLU A 371 -9.73 22.12 2.21
C GLU A 371 -9.49 22.77 3.57
N ALA A 372 -9.42 21.98 4.65
CA ALA A 372 -9.09 22.47 5.97
C ALA A 372 -7.64 22.98 6.10
N LYS A 373 -6.67 22.31 5.45
CA LYS A 373 -5.23 22.66 5.55
C LYS A 373 -4.81 23.74 4.56
N TYR A 374 -5.36 23.73 3.36
CA TYR A 374 -4.90 24.50 2.20
C TYR A 374 -5.95 25.45 1.62
N GLY A 375 -7.22 25.32 2.03
CA GLY A 375 -8.33 26.11 1.48
C GLY A 375 -8.87 25.60 0.12
N THR A 376 -8.18 24.66 -0.52
CA THR A 376 -8.60 24.02 -1.78
C THR A 376 -8.41 22.50 -1.70
N TYR A 377 -8.96 21.75 -2.67
CA TYR A 377 -8.65 20.34 -2.81
C TYR A 377 -7.28 20.16 -3.49
N LYS A 378 -6.21 20.55 -2.78
CA LYS A 378 -4.84 20.66 -3.30
C LYS A 378 -4.29 19.37 -3.92
N THR A 379 -4.58 18.21 -3.34
CA THR A 379 -4.20 16.89 -3.88
C THR A 379 -4.79 16.69 -5.27
N ARG A 380 -6.09 16.98 -5.45
CA ARG A 380 -6.73 16.89 -6.76
C ARG A 380 -6.09 17.86 -7.76
N GLU A 381 -5.88 19.11 -7.37
CA GLU A 381 -5.28 20.13 -8.24
C GLU A 381 -3.89 19.69 -8.74
N LEU A 382 -3.03 19.23 -7.83
CA LEU A 382 -1.68 18.76 -8.16
C LEU A 382 -1.70 17.49 -9.03
N ILE A 383 -2.53 16.49 -8.69
CA ILE A 383 -2.62 15.26 -9.50
C ILE A 383 -3.07 15.59 -10.92
N MET A 384 -4.05 16.48 -11.08
CA MET A 384 -4.54 16.88 -12.41
C MET A 384 -3.48 17.66 -13.19
N GLU A 385 -2.73 18.55 -12.52
CA GLU A 385 -1.61 19.28 -13.14
C GLU A 385 -0.51 18.31 -13.62
N TYR A 386 -0.08 17.39 -12.76
CA TYR A 386 0.93 16.39 -13.11
C TYR A 386 0.44 15.42 -14.19
N TYR A 387 -0.84 15.07 -14.18
CA TYR A 387 -1.44 14.24 -15.21
C TYR A 387 -1.35 14.92 -16.59
N GLU A 388 -1.70 16.21 -16.68
CA GLU A 388 -1.55 16.98 -17.91
C GLU A 388 -0.09 17.18 -18.32
N LYS A 389 0.82 17.39 -17.36
CA LYS A 389 2.25 17.48 -17.60
C LYS A 389 2.79 16.19 -18.23
N CYS A 390 2.48 15.03 -17.66
CA CYS A 390 2.88 13.73 -18.19
C CYS A 390 2.38 13.51 -19.63
N GLN A 391 1.15 13.95 -19.91
CA GLN A 391 0.56 13.85 -21.25
C GLN A 391 1.29 14.74 -22.28
N ARG A 392 1.64 15.98 -21.91
CA ARG A 392 2.36 16.92 -22.78
C ARG A 392 3.79 16.49 -23.06
N GLU A 393 4.50 16.04 -22.02
CA GLU A 393 5.91 15.64 -22.11
C GLU A 393 6.07 14.23 -22.71
N GLY A 394 4.98 13.48 -22.89
CA GLY A 394 5.01 12.14 -23.49
C GLY A 394 5.79 11.13 -22.64
N VAL A 395 5.94 11.40 -21.33
CA VAL A 395 6.84 10.70 -20.41
C VAL A 395 6.57 9.18 -20.40
N PHE A 396 5.35 8.76 -20.74
CA PHE A 396 4.94 7.36 -20.81
C PHE A 396 3.99 7.11 -21.99
N ARG A 397 4.45 7.29 -23.24
CA ARG A 397 3.72 6.75 -24.39
C ARG A 397 3.67 5.23 -24.26
N THR A 398 2.48 4.72 -23.98
CA THR A 398 2.13 3.31 -23.76
C THR A 398 2.30 2.43 -24.99
N ASP A 399 2.78 2.97 -26.12
CA ASP A 399 3.05 2.25 -27.37
C ASP A 399 4.16 1.19 -27.26
N SER A 400 4.77 1.00 -26.07
CA SER A 400 5.83 0.03 -25.82
C SER A 400 5.62 -0.87 -24.59
N VAL A 401 4.43 -0.87 -23.96
CA VAL A 401 4.18 -1.60 -22.69
C VAL A 401 2.91 -2.49 -22.71
N ILE A 402 2.36 -2.82 -23.87
CA ILE A 402 1.26 -3.81 -23.98
C ILE A 402 1.68 -5.00 -24.81
#